data_AF-Q4J9U7-F1
#
_entry.id   AF-Q4J9U7-F1
#
_cell.length_a   1.000
_cell.length_b   1.000
_cell.length_c   1.000
_cell.angle_alpha   90.00
_cell.angle_beta   90.00
_cell.angle_gamma   90.00
#
_symmetry.space_group_name_H-M   'P 1'
#
loop_
_entity.id
_entity.type
_entity.pdbx_description
1 polymer ?
#
loop_
_entity_poly.entity_id
_entity_poly.type
_entity_poly.pdbx_seq_one_letter_code
_entity_poly.pdbx_strand_id
1 'polypeptide(L)'
;MKTLWLAGAGVSILEILIGNSMVFYGVSNILIGIHAIIAAVLLIIIIYGLARAKDSIKRRMLVGNLALLILTAVLGIVYLQYFNIPLLIVHLLLALGLLSNFSVMYGLETSTRQ
;
A
#
# COMPACT_ATOMS: atom_id res chain seq x y z
N MET A 1 7.92 7.36 -15.09
CA MET A 1 7.45 6.30 -14.16
C MET A 1 8.17 6.33 -12.82
N LYS A 2 9.49 6.64 -12.77
CA LYS A 2 10.26 6.78 -11.51
C LYS A 2 9.53 7.54 -10.39
N THR A 3 9.08 8.77 -10.65
CA THR A 3 8.37 9.60 -9.67
C THR A 3 7.07 8.96 -9.17
N LEU A 4 6.38 8.19 -10.01
CA LEU A 4 5.15 7.48 -9.63
C LEU A 4 5.45 6.36 -8.63
N TRP A 5 6.53 5.60 -8.82
CA TRP A 5 6.94 4.55 -7.89
C TRP A 5 7.37 5.12 -6.54
N LEU A 6 8.10 6.23 -6.56
CA LEU A 6 8.47 6.96 -5.35
C LEU A 6 7.24 7.48 -4.61
N ALA A 7 6.27 8.07 -5.34
CA ALA A 7 5.01 8.49 -4.76
C ALA A 7 4.24 7.30 -4.16
N GLY A 8 4.15 6.17 -4.86
CA GLY A 8 3.53 4.95 -4.34
C GLY A 8 4.18 4.46 -3.04
N ALA A 9 5.51 4.44 -2.98
CA ALA A 9 6.24 4.10 -1.75
C ALA A 9 5.95 5.10 -0.62
N GLY A 10 6.02 6.41 -0.89
CA GLY A 10 5.73 7.45 0.08
C GLY A 10 4.31 7.37 0.65
N VAL A 11 3.31 7.20 -0.22
CA VAL A 11 1.91 7.04 0.21
C VAL A 11 1.71 5.74 1.00
N SER A 12 2.42 4.65 0.65
CA SER A 12 2.39 3.40 1.44
C SER A 12 2.97 3.59 2.84
N ILE A 13 4.02 4.40 2.99
CA ILE A 13 4.57 4.75 4.30
C ILE A 13 3.53 5.54 5.11
N LEU A 14 2.90 6.55 4.52
CA LEU A 14 1.82 7.30 5.19
C LEU A 14 0.70 6.38 5.66
N GLU A 15 0.31 5.42 4.81
CA GLU A 15 -0.72 4.43 5.13
C GLU A 15 -0.34 3.58 6.34
N ILE A 16 0.90 3.10 6.41
CA ILE A 16 1.42 2.33 7.55
C ILE A 16 1.48 3.19 8.81
N LEU A 17 1.88 4.46 8.72
CA LEU A 17 1.98 5.36 9.86
C LEU A 17 0.60 5.69 10.46
N ILE A 18 -0.39 5.99 9.62
CA ILE A 18 -1.77 6.22 10.06
C ILE A 18 -2.38 4.93 10.64
N GLY A 19 -2.18 3.79 9.97
CA GLY A 19 -2.58 2.49 10.48
C GLY A 19 -2.04 2.20 11.89
N ASN A 20 -0.73 2.38 12.09
CA ASN A 20 -0.10 2.20 13.41
C ASN A 20 -0.59 3.22 14.44
N SER A 21 -0.86 4.46 14.02
CA SER A 21 -1.40 5.49 14.92
C SER A 21 -2.74 5.06 15.52
N MET A 22 -3.60 4.39 14.74
CA MET A 22 -4.87 3.84 15.25
C MET A 22 -4.66 2.70 16.26
N VAL A 23 -3.57 1.94 16.12
CA VAL A 23 -3.22 0.86 17.07
C VAL A 23 -2.77 1.43 18.42
N PHE A 24 -1.89 2.45 18.40
CA PHE A 24 -1.30 2.99 19.62
C PHE A 24 -2.16 4.04 20.32
N TYR A 25 -2.91 4.85 19.57
CA TYR A 25 -3.69 5.96 20.11
C TYR A 25 -5.21 5.73 20.07
N GLY A 26 -5.63 4.55 19.61
CA GLY A 26 -7.04 4.16 19.49
C GLY A 26 -7.65 4.47 18.14
N VAL A 27 -8.70 3.72 17.81
CA VAL A 27 -9.44 3.84 16.57
C VAL A 27 -10.44 4.98 16.67
N SER A 28 -10.39 5.93 15.73
CA SER A 28 -11.39 7.00 15.59
C SER A 28 -11.92 7.07 14.15
N ASN A 29 -13.15 7.54 13.98
CA ASN A 29 -13.77 7.68 12.66
C ASN A 29 -12.95 8.60 11.73
N ILE A 30 -12.30 9.62 12.28
CA ILE A 30 -11.45 10.54 11.53
C ILE A 30 -10.20 9.81 11.02
N LEU A 31 -9.52 9.05 11.88
CA LEU A 31 -8.33 8.29 11.47
C LEU A 31 -8.67 7.19 10.45
N ILE A 32 -9.80 6.50 10.62
CA ILE A 32 -10.30 5.53 9.63
C ILE A 32 -10.54 6.22 8.28
N GLY A 33 -11.20 7.39 8.29
CA GLY A 33 -11.46 8.16 7.08
C GLY A 33 -10.17 8.59 6.37
N ILE A 34 -9.20 9.12 7.11
CA ILE A 34 -7.88 9.50 6.57
C ILE A 34 -7.17 8.28 5.98
N HIS A 35 -7.16 7.15 6.70
CA HIS A 35 -6.56 5.90 6.23
C HIS A 35 -7.20 5.42 4.92
N ALA A 36 -8.54 5.39 4.87
CA ALA A 36 -9.26 4.98 3.67
C ALA A 36 -9.01 5.91 2.46
N ILE A 37 -8.86 7.22 2.69
CA ILE A 37 -8.51 8.18 1.63
C ILE A 37 -7.10 7.90 1.09
N ILE A 38 -6.13 7.63 1.97
CA ILE A 38 -4.76 7.29 1.56
C ILE A 38 -4.74 5.97 0.78
N ALA A 39 -5.49 4.95 1.21
CA ALA A 39 -5.71 3.71 0.46
C ALA A 39 -6.28 3.98 -0.95
N ALA A 40 -7.25 4.89 -1.07
CA ALA A 40 -7.82 5.27 -2.36
C ALA A 40 -6.79 5.96 -3.28
N VAL A 41 -5.92 6.80 -2.72
CA VAL A 41 -4.79 7.38 -3.46
C VAL A 41 -3.82 6.31 -3.95
N LEU A 42 -3.50 5.31 -3.11
CA LEU A 42 -2.71 4.15 -3.54
C LEU A 42 -3.37 3.39 -4.69
N LEU A 43 -4.69 3.16 -4.61
CA LEU A 43 -5.44 2.51 -5.67
C LEU A 43 -5.31 3.28 -7.01
N ILE A 44 -5.45 4.61 -6.97
CA ILE A 44 -5.27 5.46 -8.15
C ILE A 44 -3.85 5.32 -8.73
N ILE A 45 -2.82 5.35 -7.88
CA ILE A 45 -1.42 5.16 -8.30
C ILE A 45 -1.23 3.78 -8.96
N ILE A 46 -1.80 2.72 -8.38
CA ILE A 46 -1.71 1.36 -8.91
C ILE A 46 -2.41 1.26 -10.27
N ILE A 47 -3.65 1.73 -10.40
CA ILE A 47 -4.42 1.68 -11.65
C ILE A 47 -3.74 2.50 -12.74
N TYR A 48 -3.31 3.73 -12.42
CA TYR A 48 -2.56 4.56 -13.36
C TYR A 48 -1.25 3.90 -13.78
N GLY A 49 -0.54 3.28 -12.81
CA GLY A 49 0.66 2.48 -13.06
C GLY A 49 0.40 1.33 -14.02
N LEU A 50 -0.67 0.56 -13.82
CA LEU A 50 -1.04 -0.60 -14.67
C LEU A 50 -1.32 -0.17 -16.11
N ALA A 51 -2.00 0.96 -16.30
CA ALA A 51 -2.29 1.50 -17.62
C ALA A 51 -1.03 1.97 -18.38
N ARG A 52 0.03 2.35 -17.67
CA ARG A 52 1.25 2.96 -18.25
C ARG A 52 2.47 2.03 -18.27
N ALA A 53 2.49 0.98 -17.44
CA ALA A 53 3.62 0.06 -17.37
C ALA A 53 3.69 -0.81 -18.64
N LYS A 54 4.80 -0.68 -19.37
CA LYS A 54 5.11 -1.49 -20.57
C LYS A 54 5.87 -2.77 -20.24
N ASP A 55 6.68 -2.73 -19.18
CA ASP A 55 7.50 -3.84 -18.73
C ASP A 55 6.67 -4.91 -17.99
N SER A 56 6.88 -6.19 -18.32
CA SER A 56 6.10 -7.31 -17.78
C SER A 56 6.32 -7.53 -16.29
N ILE A 57 7.54 -7.31 -15.79
CA ILE A 57 7.88 -7.44 -14.37
C ILE A 57 7.15 -6.36 -13.57
N LYS A 58 7.23 -5.10 -14.00
CA LYS A 58 6.53 -3.97 -13.34
C LYS A 58 5.01 -4.16 -13.34
N ARG A 59 4.43 -4.62 -14.46
CA ARG A 59 3.00 -4.96 -14.52
C ARG A 59 2.62 -6.05 -13.52
N ARG A 60 3.40 -7.14 -13.43
CA ARG A 60 3.16 -8.22 -12.46
C ARG A 60 3.22 -7.72 -11.02
N MET A 61 4.19 -6.88 -10.70
CA MET A 61 4.30 -6.26 -9.37
C MET A 61 3.12 -5.35 -9.04
N LEU A 62 2.61 -4.58 -10.01
CA LEU A 62 1.43 -3.74 -9.82
C LEU A 62 0.14 -4.54 -9.62
N VAL A 63 -0.04 -5.65 -10.35
CA VAL A 63 -1.14 -6.59 -10.10
C VAL A 63 -1.03 -7.17 -8.70
N GLY A 64 0.19 -7.53 -8.27
CA GLY A 64 0.47 -7.93 -6.90
C GLY A 64 0.08 -6.86 -5.88
N ASN A 65 0.44 -5.59 -6.12
CA ASN A 65 0.06 -4.47 -5.25
C ASN A 65 -1.44 -4.23 -5.21
N LEU A 66 -2.16 -4.42 -6.32
CA LEU A 66 -3.61 -4.33 -6.35
C LEU A 66 -4.24 -5.40 -5.46
N ALA A 67 -3.80 -6.65 -5.59
CA ALA A 67 -4.26 -7.76 -4.76
C ALA A 67 -3.94 -7.53 -3.28
N LEU A 68 -2.71 -7.10 -2.97
CA LEU A 68 -2.30 -6.75 -1.62
C LEU A 68 -3.18 -5.64 -1.05
N LEU A 69 -3.42 -4.55 -1.78
CA LEU A 69 -4.25 -3.43 -1.29
C LEU A 69 -5.65 -3.90 -0.92
N ILE A 70 -6.29 -4.71 -1.79
CA ILE A 70 -7.63 -5.25 -1.55
C ILE A 70 -7.64 -6.17 -0.33
N LEU A 71 -6.70 -7.12 -0.24
CA LEU A 71 -6.61 -8.04 0.90
C LEU A 71 -6.36 -7.29 2.21
N THR A 72 -5.49 -6.29 2.17
CA THR A 72 -5.15 -5.46 3.33
C THR A 72 -6.37 -4.66 3.80
N ALA A 73 -7.14 -4.08 2.87
CA ALA A 73 -8.39 -3.37 3.20
C ALA A 73 -9.45 -4.29 3.81
N VAL A 74 -9.63 -5.50 3.26
CA VAL A 74 -10.56 -6.50 3.81
C VAL A 74 -10.13 -6.89 5.22
N LEU A 75 -8.84 -7.18 5.44
CA LEU A 75 -8.32 -7.51 6.76
C LEU A 75 -8.48 -6.36 7.76
N GLY A 76 -8.33 -5.11 7.33
CA GLY A 76 -8.60 -3.92 8.14
C GLY A 76 -10.05 -3.90 8.65
N ILE A 77 -11.02 -4.15 7.78
CA ILE A 77 -12.44 -4.22 8.16
C ILE A 77 -12.69 -5.36 9.15
N VAL A 78 -12.14 -6.55 8.89
CA VAL A 78 -12.29 -7.70 9.80
C VAL A 78 -11.64 -7.41 11.16
N TYR A 79 -10.46 -6.77 11.18
CA TYR A 79 -9.81 -6.37 12.42
C TYR A 79 -10.67 -5.40 13.23
N LEU A 80 -11.31 -4.42 12.59
CA LEU A 80 -12.20 -3.47 13.29
C LEU A 80 -13.41 -4.15 13.97
N GLN A 81 -13.80 -5.35 13.54
CA GLN A 81 -14.88 -6.11 14.15
C GLN A 81 -14.42 -7.01 15.30
N TYR A 82 -13.24 -7.64 15.17
CA TYR A 82 -12.81 -8.71 16.07
C TYR A 82 -11.58 -8.37 16.92
N PHE A 83 -10.88 -7.26 16.65
CA PHE A 83 -9.68 -6.80 17.35
C PHE A 83 -8.60 -7.90 17.56
N ASN A 84 -8.46 -8.78 16.58
CA ASN A 84 -7.58 -9.95 16.66
C ASN A 84 -6.11 -9.58 16.32
N ILE A 85 -5.19 -9.79 17.27
CA ILE A 85 -3.77 -9.43 17.12
C ILE A 85 -3.08 -10.12 15.93
N PRO A 86 -3.25 -11.44 15.70
CA PRO A 86 -2.76 -12.07 14.47
C PRO A 86 -3.19 -11.36 13.18
N LEU A 87 -4.46 -10.92 13.07
CA LEU A 87 -4.91 -10.17 11.90
C LEU A 87 -4.18 -8.84 11.73
N LEU A 88 -3.92 -8.14 12.84
CA LEU A 88 -3.14 -6.90 12.83
C LEU A 88 -1.71 -7.12 12.28
N ILE A 89 -1.05 -8.18 12.72
CA ILE A 89 0.31 -8.52 12.25
C ILE A 89 0.29 -8.85 10.76
N VAL A 90 -0.65 -9.69 10.32
CA VAL A 90 -0.78 -10.03 8.89
C VAL A 90 -1.07 -8.79 8.07
N HIS A 91 -1.97 -7.92 8.52
CA HIS A 91 -2.29 -6.65 7.86
C HIS A 91 -1.04 -5.76 7.71
N LEU A 92 -0.21 -5.63 8.75
CA LEU A 92 1.03 -4.86 8.68
C LEU A 92 2.02 -5.46 7.67
N LEU A 93 2.19 -6.79 7.66
CA LEU A 93 3.09 -7.47 6.72
C LEU A 93 2.66 -7.29 5.26
N LEU A 94 1.35 -7.33 4.97
CA LEU A 94 0.84 -7.08 3.61
C LEU A 94 1.08 -5.63 3.17
N ALA A 95 0.88 -4.66 4.07
CA ALA A 95 1.18 -3.26 3.80
C ALA A 95 2.68 -3.03 3.52
N LEU A 96 3.56 -3.70 4.26
CA LEU A 96 5.01 -3.70 3.98
C LEU A 96 5.34 -4.34 2.63
N GLY A 97 4.63 -5.38 2.21
CA GLY A 97 4.76 -5.96 0.87
C GLY A 97 4.43 -4.94 -0.23
N LEU A 98 3.38 -4.14 -0.02
CA LEU A 98 2.95 -3.10 -0.96
C LEU A 98 4.01 -1.99 -1.11
N LEU A 99 4.56 -1.53 0.02
CA LEU A 99 5.69 -0.60 0.08
C LEU A 99 6.95 -1.17 -0.60
N SER A 100 7.28 -2.42 -0.31
CA SER A 100 8.46 -3.11 -0.86
C SER A 100 8.42 -3.15 -2.38
N ASN A 101 7.27 -3.54 -2.96
CA ASN A 101 7.11 -3.59 -4.42
C ASN A 101 7.28 -2.21 -5.09
N PHE A 102 6.73 -1.14 -4.51
CA PHE A 102 6.95 0.21 -5.03
C PHE A 102 8.43 0.63 -4.95
N SER A 103 9.09 0.34 -3.83
CA SER A 103 10.52 0.63 -3.63
C SER A 103 11.40 -0.12 -4.62
N VAL A 104 11.13 -1.40 -4.87
CA VAL A 104 11.85 -2.22 -5.86
C VAL A 104 11.62 -1.68 -7.28
N MET A 105 10.38 -1.33 -7.67
CA MET A 105 10.11 -0.73 -8.98
C MET A 105 10.84 0.61 -9.18
N TYR A 106 10.95 1.43 -8.13
CA TYR A 106 11.74 2.66 -8.14
C TYR A 106 13.23 2.38 -8.35
N GLY A 107 13.79 1.37 -7.65
CA GLY A 107 15.17 0.94 -7.79
C GLY A 107 15.48 0.46 -9.21
N LEU A 108 14.65 -0.44 -9.75
CA LEU A 108 14.80 -0.97 -11.11
C LEU A 108 14.87 0.15 -12.17
N GLU A 109 13.97 1.14 -12.09
CA GLU A 109 13.92 2.28 -13.02
C GLU A 109 15.12 3.22 -12.88
N THR A 110 15.73 3.28 -11.69
CA THR A 110 16.93 4.09 -11.45
C THR A 110 18.17 3.40 -12.00
N SER A 111 18.30 2.08 -11.81
CA SER A 111 19.42 1.29 -12.29
C SER A 111 19.47 1.13 -13.81
N THR A 112 18.33 1.21 -14.52
CA THR A 112 18.32 1.12 -15.99
C THR A 112 18.79 2.39 -16.72
N ARG A 113 19.06 3.48 -15.99
CA ARG A 113 19.47 4.78 -16.57
C ARG A 113 20.94 5.15 -16.29
N GLN A 114 21.68 4.23 -15.69
CA GLN A 114 23.15 4.28 -15.61
C GLN A 114 23.72 3.31 -16.64
#